data_AF-A0A1Q7HDC1-F1
#
_entry.id   AF-A0A1Q7HDC1-F1
#
_cell.length_a   1.000
_cell.length_b   1.000
_cell.length_c   1.000
_cell.angle_alpha   90.00
_cell.angle_beta   90.00
_cell.angle_gamma   90.00
#
_symmetry.space_group_name_H-M   'P 1'
#
loop_
_entity.id
_entity.type
_entity.pdbx_description
1 polymer ?
#
loop_
_entity_poly.entity_id
_entity_poly.type
_entity_poly.pdbx_seq_one_letter_code
_entity_poly.pdbx_strand_id
1 'polypeptide(L)'
;MEPRVVKPSEWAGAMDKPIRRLQRTFGCILAVDQQGRSVTKGTGVFISLGEYKFVVTARHVIRSRKILGRRLLLMFTPIGADGLAVSGEQVVPISVPLGLQLVAESEPLDVAILRAPEALATHPAAKFLDGGKHADVVTRLRTRWRKYQTETSDLPYIVLGFPNFGHLIENVERRIETLSASPLPAYVTQLDEHPWDGHTMPAPQLLVEVDAREQGLVKPIRSARLRRIARKLLHPTRDEPEPLGGLSGGEVVVLGNDGEFLLGIIKEGTQLFGSLRIAASCWDDCLRAFARSVPSTA
;
A
#
# COMPACT_ATOMS: atom_id res chain seq x y z
N MET A 1 -28.36 17.25 -1.51
CA MET A 1 -27.85 16.55 -2.71
C MET A 1 -27.65 15.10 -2.29
N GLU A 2 -28.35 14.15 -2.91
CA GLU A 2 -28.09 12.73 -2.67
C GLU A 2 -26.70 12.36 -3.21
N PRO A 3 -25.93 11.49 -2.52
CA PRO A 3 -24.67 10.99 -3.04
C PRO A 3 -24.92 10.27 -4.37
N ARG A 4 -24.22 10.67 -5.42
CA ARG A 4 -24.30 9.98 -6.71
C ARG A 4 -23.65 8.60 -6.59
N VAL A 5 -24.43 7.54 -6.76
CA VAL A 5 -23.91 6.17 -6.91
C VAL A 5 -23.11 6.08 -8.22
N VAL A 6 -21.79 5.90 -8.14
CA VAL A 6 -20.92 5.75 -9.30
C VAL A 6 -21.05 4.34 -9.84
N LYS A 7 -21.47 4.19 -11.11
CA LYS A 7 -21.68 2.86 -11.68
C LYS A 7 -20.33 2.16 -11.89
N PRO A 8 -20.26 0.84 -11.67
CA PRO A 8 -19.23 -0.10 -12.15
C PRO A 8 -18.49 0.27 -13.45
N SER A 9 -19.23 0.66 -14.49
CA SER A 9 -18.65 1.01 -15.80
C SER A 9 -17.93 2.35 -15.84
N GLU A 10 -18.31 3.29 -14.96
CA GLU A 10 -17.70 4.62 -14.80
C GLU A 10 -16.44 4.55 -13.93
N TRP A 11 -16.36 3.55 -13.06
CA TRP A 11 -15.19 3.26 -12.23
C TRP A 11 -13.91 3.04 -13.05
N ALA A 12 -13.88 2.07 -13.97
CA ALA A 12 -12.62 1.71 -14.65
C ALA A 12 -11.95 2.88 -15.40
N GLY A 13 -12.73 3.76 -16.03
CA GLY A 13 -12.19 4.96 -16.68
C GLY A 13 -11.76 6.06 -15.70
N ALA A 14 -12.45 6.16 -14.56
CA ALA A 14 -12.11 7.11 -13.51
C ALA A 14 -10.88 6.72 -12.69
N MET A 15 -10.55 5.42 -12.59
CA MET A 15 -9.48 4.89 -11.73
C MET A 15 -8.08 4.92 -12.36
N ASP A 16 -7.96 4.84 -13.69
CA ASP A 16 -6.67 4.71 -14.38
C ASP A 16 -5.70 5.86 -14.05
N LYS A 17 -6.21 7.09 -14.03
CA LYS A 17 -5.39 8.28 -13.74
C LYS A 17 -5.00 8.38 -12.25
N PRO A 18 -5.92 8.18 -11.28
CA PRO A 18 -5.56 8.04 -9.86
C PRO A 18 -4.51 6.97 -9.58
N ILE A 19 -4.69 5.76 -10.11
CA ILE A 19 -3.75 4.64 -9.91
C ILE A 19 -2.35 5.02 -10.41
N ARG A 20 -2.24 5.62 -11.60
CA ARG A 20 -0.97 6.10 -12.14
C ARG A 20 -0.29 7.15 -11.25
N ARG A 21 -1.06 8.04 -10.63
CA ARG A 21 -0.52 9.02 -9.67
C ARG A 21 -0.02 8.36 -8.38
N LEU A 22 -0.74 7.35 -7.91
CA LEU A 22 -0.38 6.59 -6.69
C LEU A 22 0.84 5.68 -6.91
N GLN A 23 1.13 5.21 -8.12
CA GLN A 23 2.37 4.45 -8.37
C GLN A 23 3.66 5.22 -8.03
N ARG A 24 3.58 6.55 -7.85
CA ARG A 24 4.69 7.41 -7.43
C ARG A 24 4.83 7.52 -5.91
N THR A 25 3.90 6.97 -5.13
CA THR A 25 3.79 7.15 -3.68
C THR A 25 4.19 5.92 -2.87
N PHE A 26 4.65 4.84 -3.53
CA PHE A 26 5.12 3.65 -2.85
C PHE A 26 6.20 2.91 -3.64
N GLY A 27 6.94 2.02 -2.97
CA GLY A 27 7.99 1.18 -3.55
C GLY A 27 8.06 -0.18 -2.87
N CYS A 28 8.75 -1.14 -3.51
CA CYS A 28 8.91 -2.48 -2.97
C CYS A 28 10.15 -2.53 -2.07
N ILE A 29 9.99 -3.00 -0.84
CA ILE A 29 11.10 -3.25 0.07
C ILE A 29 11.54 -4.70 -0.14
N LEU A 30 12.80 -4.91 -0.49
CA LEU A 30 13.40 -6.23 -0.69
C LEU A 30 14.51 -6.47 0.33
N ALA A 31 14.50 -7.65 0.94
CA ALA A 31 15.68 -8.16 1.63
C ALA A 31 16.49 -9.01 0.67
N VAL A 32 17.75 -8.65 0.45
CA VAL A 32 18.64 -9.36 -0.46
C VAL A 32 19.78 -10.08 0.27
N ASP A 33 20.11 -11.28 -0.19
CA ASP A 33 21.27 -12.02 0.28
C ASP A 33 22.60 -11.49 -0.28
N GLN A 34 23.72 -12.10 0.14
CA GLN A 34 25.07 -11.73 -0.31
C GLN A 34 25.27 -11.95 -1.82
N GLN A 35 24.43 -12.78 -2.45
CA GLN A 35 24.45 -13.06 -3.88
C GLN A 35 23.48 -12.13 -4.65
N GLY A 36 22.82 -11.19 -3.97
CA GLY A 36 21.87 -10.27 -4.60
C GLY A 36 20.51 -10.90 -4.91
N ARG A 37 20.16 -12.04 -4.30
CA ARG A 37 18.85 -12.70 -4.47
C ARG A 37 17.85 -12.19 -3.45
N SER A 38 16.60 -12.01 -3.88
CA SER A 38 15.51 -11.61 -2.99
C SER A 38 15.13 -12.78 -2.07
N VAL A 39 15.12 -12.52 -0.76
CA VAL A 39 14.75 -13.48 0.29
C VAL A 39 13.32 -13.27 0.76
N THR A 40 12.90 -12.02 0.86
CA THR A 40 11.55 -11.62 1.25
C THR A 40 11.29 -10.20 0.79
N LYS A 41 10.02 -9.82 0.73
CA LYS A 41 9.59 -8.51 0.26
C LYS A 41 8.43 -7.94 1.05
N GLY A 42 8.25 -6.65 0.94
CA GLY A 42 7.09 -5.91 1.44
C GLY A 42 6.89 -4.64 0.62
N THR A 43 5.96 -3.80 1.04
CA THR A 43 5.69 -2.50 0.42
C THR A 43 6.04 -1.38 1.40
N GLY A 44 6.58 -0.28 0.89
CA GLY A 44 6.79 0.95 1.65
C GLY A 44 6.09 2.14 0.99
N VAL A 45 5.26 2.86 1.75
CA VAL A 45 4.54 4.08 1.34
C VAL A 45 5.37 5.32 1.66
N PHE A 46 5.38 6.30 0.76
CA PHE A 46 6.16 7.52 0.88
C PHE A 46 5.32 8.62 1.52
N ILE A 47 5.74 9.08 2.69
CA ILE A 47 4.99 10.06 3.47
C ILE A 47 5.89 11.23 3.86
N SER A 48 5.38 12.45 3.76
CA SER A 48 6.00 13.65 4.29
C SER A 48 5.24 14.15 5.52
N LEU A 49 5.99 14.57 6.54
CA LEU A 49 5.47 15.31 7.70
C LEU A 49 6.28 16.60 7.82
N GLY A 50 5.69 17.70 7.37
CA GLY A 50 6.43 18.95 7.14
C GLY A 50 7.56 18.73 6.13
N GLU A 51 8.78 19.10 6.50
CA GLU A 51 9.97 18.97 5.64
C GLU A 51 10.56 17.54 5.64
N TYR A 52 10.15 16.70 6.60
CA TYR A 52 10.70 15.36 6.75
C TYR A 52 10.00 14.36 5.81
N LYS A 53 10.80 13.49 5.19
CA LYS A 53 10.35 12.46 4.24
C LYS A 53 10.65 11.07 4.80
N PHE A 54 9.66 10.19 4.72
CA PHE A 54 9.68 8.86 5.33
C PHE A 54 9.24 7.78 4.35
N VAL A 55 9.69 6.56 4.64
CA VAL A 55 9.12 5.33 4.11
C VAL A 55 8.40 4.63 5.26
N VAL A 56 7.09 4.45 5.12
CA VAL A 56 6.24 3.78 6.10
C VAL A 56 5.90 2.39 5.59
N THR A 57 6.04 1.38 6.44
CA THR A 57 5.83 -0.03 6.09
C THR A 57 5.22 -0.77 7.29
N ALA A 58 4.78 -2.01 7.09
CA ALA A 58 4.44 -2.88 8.21
C ALA A 58 5.71 -3.21 9.02
N ARG A 59 5.58 -3.31 10.35
CA ARG A 59 6.72 -3.54 11.24
C ARG A 59 7.36 -4.91 10.98
N HIS A 60 6.56 -5.96 10.77
CA HIS A 60 7.11 -7.29 10.49
C HIS A 60 7.94 -7.35 9.18
N VAL A 61 7.71 -6.47 8.20
CA VAL A 61 8.53 -6.39 6.97
C VAL A 61 9.99 -6.09 7.31
N ILE A 62 10.23 -5.26 8.33
CA ILE A 62 11.58 -4.84 8.75
C ILE A 62 12.07 -5.50 10.04
N ARG A 63 11.28 -6.42 10.62
CA ARG A 63 11.62 -7.17 11.84
C ARG A 63 11.62 -8.68 11.65
N SER A 64 11.21 -9.19 10.50
CA SER A 64 11.21 -10.62 10.20
C SER A 64 12.60 -11.23 10.34
N ARG A 65 12.68 -12.44 10.90
CA ARG A 65 13.94 -13.21 10.96
C ARG A 65 14.57 -13.41 9.59
N LYS A 66 13.77 -13.42 8.52
CA LYS A 66 14.23 -13.54 7.13
C LYS A 66 15.17 -12.40 6.69
N ILE A 67 15.14 -11.26 7.37
CA ILE A 67 15.95 -10.09 7.02
C ILE A 67 17.24 -9.93 7.85
N LEU A 68 17.46 -10.76 8.87
CA LEU A 68 18.65 -10.69 9.71
C LEU A 68 19.92 -10.95 8.88
N GLY A 69 20.89 -10.05 8.97
CA GLY A 69 22.14 -10.11 8.20
C GLY A 69 21.96 -9.88 6.69
N ARG A 70 20.81 -9.33 6.26
CA ARG A 70 20.51 -9.02 4.86
C ARG A 70 20.57 -7.52 4.62
N ARG A 71 20.89 -7.14 3.38
CA ARG A 71 20.76 -5.76 2.92
C ARG A 71 19.31 -5.53 2.52
N LEU A 72 18.73 -4.40 2.95
CA LEU A 72 17.43 -3.98 2.44
C LEU A 72 17.61 -3.04 1.25
N LEU A 73 16.78 -3.20 0.23
CA LEU A 73 16.70 -2.35 -0.94
C LEU A 73 15.26 -1.86 -1.09
N LEU A 74 15.09 -0.59 -1.47
CA LEU A 74 13.82 -0.08 -1.95
C LEU A 74 13.86 -0.04 -3.48
N MET A 75 13.03 -0.85 -4.12
CA MET A 75 12.79 -0.75 -5.56
C MET A 75 11.64 0.22 -5.82
N PHE A 76 11.95 1.32 -6.49
CA PHE A 76 10.98 2.33 -6.90
C PHE A 76 10.93 2.41 -8.42
N THR A 77 9.73 2.57 -8.97
CA THR A 77 9.56 2.79 -10.41
C THR A 77 9.36 4.27 -10.69
N PRO A 78 10.31 4.96 -11.34
CA PRO A 78 10.11 6.35 -11.73
C PRO A 78 9.09 6.42 -12.87
N ILE A 79 7.91 6.96 -12.56
CA ILE A 79 6.83 7.19 -13.54
C ILE A 79 6.57 8.70 -13.60
N GLY A 80 6.39 9.22 -14.81
CA GLY A 80 5.99 10.60 -15.10
C GLY A 80 4.63 10.96 -14.53
N ALA A 81 4.30 12.25 -14.52
CA ALA A 81 3.01 12.75 -14.00
C ALA A 81 1.80 12.29 -14.83
N ASP A 82 2.02 11.96 -16.09
CA ASP A 82 1.09 11.34 -17.02
C ASP A 82 0.92 9.83 -16.78
N GLY A 83 1.68 9.26 -15.84
CA GLY A 83 1.71 7.83 -15.58
C GLY A 83 2.42 7.04 -16.67
N LEU A 84 3.16 7.71 -17.55
CA LEU A 84 4.04 7.07 -18.51
C LEU A 84 5.42 6.90 -17.91
N ALA A 85 6.10 5.86 -18.36
CA ALA A 85 7.54 5.73 -18.26
C ALA A 85 8.23 7.08 -18.57
N VAL A 86 9.13 7.54 -17.71
CA VAL A 86 10.03 8.64 -18.11
C VAL A 86 10.87 8.12 -19.28
N SER A 87 10.78 8.77 -20.44
CA SER A 87 11.37 8.31 -21.71
C SER A 87 12.90 8.26 -21.66
N GLY A 88 13.49 7.12 -22.06
CA GLY A 88 14.94 6.88 -22.07
C GLY A 88 15.25 5.46 -21.60
N GLU A 89 15.41 4.53 -22.55
CA GLU A 89 15.67 3.09 -22.33
C GLU A 89 14.63 2.40 -21.42
N GLN A 90 14.66 1.07 -21.30
CA GLN A 90 13.66 0.32 -20.53
C GLN A 90 13.42 0.98 -19.16
N VAL A 91 12.17 1.14 -18.70
CA VAL A 91 11.91 1.55 -17.31
C VAL A 91 12.45 0.48 -16.39
N VAL A 92 13.72 0.61 -16.03
CA VAL A 92 14.39 -0.21 -15.03
C VAL A 92 14.03 0.42 -13.68
N PRO A 93 13.48 -0.37 -12.72
CA PRO A 93 13.33 0.12 -11.36
C PRO A 93 14.63 0.70 -10.84
N ILE A 94 14.54 1.83 -10.15
CA ILE A 94 15.67 2.37 -9.39
C ILE A 94 15.68 1.65 -8.05
N SER A 95 16.79 0.97 -7.78
CA SER A 95 17.06 0.33 -6.50
C SER A 95 17.83 1.29 -5.60
N VAL A 96 17.26 1.64 -4.46
CA VAL A 96 17.86 2.50 -3.45
C VAL A 96 18.24 1.63 -2.25
N PRO A 97 19.53 1.49 -1.90
CA PRO A 97 19.92 0.77 -0.68
C PRO A 97 19.31 1.42 0.56
N LEU A 98 18.58 0.63 1.35
CA LEU A 98 18.06 1.04 2.64
C LEU A 98 19.06 0.64 3.73
N GLY A 99 19.93 1.59 4.11
CA GLY A 99 20.66 1.54 5.37
C GLY A 99 19.71 1.99 6.49
N LEU A 100 18.96 1.05 7.08
CA LEU A 100 17.86 1.32 8.00
C LEU A 100 18.16 2.44 9.02
N GLN A 101 17.42 3.55 8.91
CA GLN A 101 17.31 4.59 9.93
C GLN A 101 15.88 4.55 10.48
N LEU A 102 15.60 3.50 11.27
CA LEU A 102 14.32 3.36 11.95
C LEU A 102 14.10 4.59 12.84
N VAL A 103 12.98 5.27 12.62
CA VAL A 103 12.58 6.45 13.40
C VAL A 103 11.67 6.01 14.55
N ALA A 104 10.66 5.20 14.22
CA ALA A 104 9.69 4.69 15.18
C ALA A 104 9.03 3.41 14.66
N GLU A 105 8.53 2.59 15.58
CA GLU A 105 7.66 1.47 15.27
C GLU A 105 6.59 1.31 16.35
N SER A 106 5.47 0.71 15.96
CA SER A 106 4.37 0.36 16.85
C SER A 106 4.03 -1.11 16.62
N GLU A 107 4.20 -1.92 17.65
CA GLU A 107 3.79 -3.32 17.63
C GLU A 107 2.26 -3.49 17.58
N PRO A 108 1.45 -2.76 18.37
CA PRO A 108 -0.02 -2.82 18.28
C PRO A 108 -0.57 -2.52 16.89
N LEU A 109 0.02 -1.53 16.22
CA LEU A 109 -0.36 -1.13 14.87
C LEU A 109 0.38 -1.93 13.79
N ASP A 110 1.40 -2.72 14.14
CA ASP A 110 2.30 -3.38 13.18
C ASP A 110 2.78 -2.43 12.07
N VAL A 111 3.19 -1.22 12.44
CA VAL A 111 3.72 -0.21 11.50
C VAL A 111 5.09 0.28 11.95
N ALA A 112 5.96 0.56 10.98
CA ALA A 112 7.25 1.18 11.18
C ALA A 112 7.45 2.36 10.24
N ILE A 113 8.13 3.39 10.76
CA ILE A 113 8.55 4.58 10.01
C ILE A 113 10.07 4.59 9.90
N LEU A 114 10.54 4.64 8.66
CA LEU A 114 11.95 4.75 8.30
C LEU A 114 12.20 6.14 7.71
N ARG A 115 13.38 6.74 7.93
CA ARG A 115 13.77 7.90 7.12
C ARG A 115 13.88 7.49 5.66
N ALA A 116 13.36 8.32 4.76
CA ALA A 116 13.58 8.13 3.33
C ALA A 116 15.06 8.35 3.00
N PRO A 117 15.71 7.45 2.24
CA PRO A 117 17.06 7.71 1.74
C PRO A 117 17.08 9.00 0.92
N GLU A 118 18.17 9.75 0.98
CA GLU A 118 18.32 11.03 0.28
C GLU A 118 18.05 10.92 -1.22
N ALA A 119 18.55 9.84 -1.85
CA ALA A 119 18.32 9.54 -3.26
C ALA A 119 16.83 9.37 -3.61
N LEU A 120 16.00 8.87 -2.70
CA LEU A 120 14.54 8.80 -2.88
C LEU A 120 13.89 10.16 -2.55
N ALA A 121 14.30 10.77 -1.43
CA ALA A 121 13.72 12.00 -0.92
C ALA A 121 13.85 13.17 -1.91
N THR A 122 14.93 13.19 -2.70
CA THR A 122 15.21 14.21 -3.71
C THR A 122 14.75 13.81 -5.12
N HIS A 123 14.26 12.58 -5.31
CA HIS A 123 13.91 12.08 -6.64
C HIS A 123 12.65 12.77 -7.19
N PRO A 124 12.68 13.40 -8.38
CA PRO A 124 11.55 14.18 -8.89
C PRO A 124 10.32 13.33 -9.23
N ALA A 125 10.52 12.05 -9.57
CA ALA A 125 9.42 11.13 -9.81
C ALA A 125 8.77 10.59 -8.53
N ALA A 126 9.43 10.64 -7.36
CA ALA A 126 8.86 10.17 -6.11
C ALA A 126 7.90 11.23 -5.54
N LYS A 127 6.68 10.83 -5.19
CA LYS A 127 5.68 11.69 -4.56
C LYS A 127 5.49 11.25 -3.12
N PHE A 128 5.64 12.20 -2.19
CA PHE A 128 5.40 11.97 -0.77
C PHE A 128 3.99 12.47 -0.43
N LEU A 129 3.23 11.63 0.25
CA LEU A 129 1.88 11.94 0.73
C LEU A 129 1.96 12.81 1.99
N ASP A 130 1.17 13.87 2.06
CA ASP A 130 1.11 14.74 3.24
C ASP A 130 0.41 14.02 4.40
N GLY A 131 1.21 13.48 5.33
CA GLY A 131 0.70 12.62 6.39
C GLY A 131 -0.33 13.32 7.30
N GLY A 132 -0.18 14.62 7.56
CA GLY A 132 -1.15 15.37 8.36
C GLY A 132 -2.48 15.49 7.63
N LYS A 133 -2.45 15.92 6.37
CA LYS A 133 -3.64 16.04 5.51
C LYS A 133 -4.39 14.71 5.39
N HIS A 134 -3.66 13.60 5.22
CA HIS A 134 -4.27 12.28 5.10
C HIS A 134 -4.90 11.82 6.43
N ALA A 135 -4.24 12.04 7.57
CA ALA A 135 -4.79 11.68 8.88
C ALA A 135 -6.10 12.44 9.18
N ASP A 136 -6.16 13.72 8.87
CA ASP A 136 -7.37 14.53 9.01
C ASP A 136 -8.56 13.97 8.21
N VAL A 137 -8.29 13.45 7.01
CA VAL A 137 -9.31 12.82 6.16
C VAL A 137 -9.83 11.53 6.80
N VAL A 138 -8.94 10.69 7.35
CA VAL A 138 -9.34 9.46 8.04
C VAL A 138 -10.22 9.78 9.25
N THR A 139 -9.79 10.72 10.10
CA THR A 139 -10.58 11.12 11.27
C THR A 139 -11.98 11.64 10.88
N ARG A 140 -12.08 12.43 9.80
CA ARG A 140 -13.39 12.84 9.26
C ARG A 140 -14.20 11.67 8.70
N LEU A 141 -13.56 10.72 8.01
CA LEU A 141 -14.22 9.55 7.43
C LEU A 141 -14.86 8.68 8.52
N ARG A 142 -14.14 8.40 9.62
CA ARG A 142 -14.63 7.59 10.74
C ARG A 142 -15.94 8.12 11.32
N THR A 143 -16.04 9.44 11.53
CA THR A 143 -17.24 10.10 12.07
C THR A 143 -18.46 10.01 11.14
N ARG A 144 -18.24 9.79 9.83
CA ARG A 144 -19.30 9.76 8.82
C ARG A 144 -19.63 8.36 8.33
N TRP A 145 -18.72 7.41 8.50
CA TRP A 145 -18.79 6.06 7.91
C TRP A 145 -20.08 5.32 8.27
N ARG A 146 -20.52 5.35 9.53
CA ARG A 146 -21.76 4.67 9.96
C ARG A 146 -23.06 5.34 9.48
N LYS A 147 -23.03 6.63 9.13
CA LYS A 147 -24.25 7.37 8.71
C LYS A 147 -24.79 6.91 7.35
N TYR A 148 -23.95 6.22 6.55
CA TYR A 148 -24.26 5.79 5.19
C TYR A 148 -24.16 4.27 5.03
N GLN A 149 -24.71 3.49 5.98
CA GLN A 149 -24.89 2.04 5.83
C GLN A 149 -25.67 1.73 4.55
N THR A 150 -24.95 1.54 3.45
CA THR A 150 -25.37 0.75 2.31
C THR A 150 -24.34 -0.35 2.17
N GLU A 151 -24.81 -1.56 1.87
CA GLU A 151 -24.03 -2.81 1.75
C GLU A 151 -22.85 -2.73 0.75
N THR A 152 -22.67 -1.58 0.12
CA THR A 152 -21.49 -1.16 -0.63
C THR A 152 -21.28 0.32 -0.35
N SER A 153 -20.10 0.71 0.15
CA SER A 153 -19.74 2.12 0.24
C SER A 153 -19.71 2.77 -1.14
N ASP A 154 -20.32 3.95 -1.28
CA ASP A 154 -20.36 4.73 -2.53
C ASP A 154 -18.98 5.22 -3.02
N LEU A 155 -17.94 5.09 -2.19
CA LEU A 155 -16.59 5.59 -2.48
C LEU A 155 -15.68 4.48 -3.06
N PRO A 156 -14.82 4.81 -4.04
CA PRO A 156 -13.83 3.86 -4.51
C PRO A 156 -12.68 3.68 -3.53
N TYR A 157 -12.44 2.44 -3.10
CA TYR A 157 -11.26 2.05 -2.33
C TYR A 157 -10.33 1.19 -3.16
N ILE A 158 -9.02 1.41 -2.99
CA ILE A 158 -7.98 0.68 -3.69
C ILE A 158 -6.93 0.26 -2.68
N VAL A 159 -6.59 -1.02 -2.71
CA VAL A 159 -5.44 -1.59 -2.03
C VAL A 159 -4.28 -1.59 -3.02
N LEU A 160 -3.16 -1.02 -2.62
CA LEU A 160 -1.94 -0.92 -3.43
C LEU A 160 -0.75 -1.53 -2.68
N GLY A 161 0.07 -2.24 -3.43
CA GLY A 161 1.32 -2.79 -2.96
C GLY A 161 1.89 -3.76 -3.98
N PHE A 162 2.84 -4.59 -3.55
CA PHE A 162 3.55 -5.53 -4.40
C PHE A 162 3.23 -6.97 -3.98
N PRO A 163 2.08 -7.56 -4.39
CA PRO A 163 1.77 -8.93 -4.00
C PRO A 163 2.84 -9.89 -4.52
N ASN A 164 2.92 -11.04 -3.89
CA ASN A 164 3.93 -12.03 -4.22
C ASN A 164 3.52 -12.80 -5.48
N PHE A 165 3.89 -12.27 -6.64
CA PHE A 165 3.71 -12.95 -7.93
C PHE A 165 5.03 -13.45 -8.53
N GLY A 166 6.13 -13.34 -7.78
CA GLY A 166 7.48 -13.30 -8.31
C GLY A 166 8.48 -14.18 -7.57
N HIS A 167 8.14 -15.44 -7.28
CA HIS A 167 9.07 -16.43 -6.69
C HIS A 167 10.35 -16.69 -7.53
N LEU A 168 10.70 -15.88 -8.53
CA LEU A 168 11.84 -16.07 -9.41
C LEU A 168 12.50 -14.72 -9.73
N ILE A 169 13.25 -14.16 -8.78
CA ILE A 169 14.32 -13.22 -9.09
C ILE A 169 15.63 -13.86 -8.68
N GLU A 170 16.24 -14.55 -9.63
CA GLU A 170 17.58 -15.13 -9.44
C GLU A 170 18.66 -14.04 -9.32
N ASN A 171 18.40 -12.81 -9.79
CA ASN A 171 19.31 -11.66 -9.68
C ASN A 171 18.54 -10.33 -9.63
N VAL A 172 18.44 -9.70 -8.44
CA VAL A 172 17.72 -8.42 -8.24
C VAL A 172 18.31 -7.27 -9.05
N GLU A 173 19.58 -7.38 -9.42
CA GLU A 173 20.31 -6.41 -10.26
C GLU A 173 19.93 -6.48 -11.76
N ARG A 174 19.14 -7.46 -12.21
CA ARG A 174 18.91 -7.75 -13.65
C ARG A 174 17.46 -7.75 -14.16
N ARG A 175 16.49 -7.06 -13.52
CA ARG A 175 15.02 -6.92 -13.87
C ARG A 175 14.12 -7.73 -12.90
N ILE A 176 12.83 -7.47 -12.63
CA ILE A 176 11.85 -6.38 -12.80
C ILE A 176 10.80 -6.69 -11.70
N GLU A 177 10.65 -5.86 -10.67
CA GLU A 177 9.44 -5.87 -9.83
C GLU A 177 8.45 -4.76 -10.22
N THR A 178 8.81 -3.98 -11.25
CA THR A 178 7.97 -3.01 -11.95
C THR A 178 6.63 -3.59 -12.43
N LEU A 179 6.52 -4.93 -12.53
CA LEU A 179 5.32 -5.63 -12.98
C LEU A 179 4.40 -6.11 -11.85
N SER A 180 4.65 -5.74 -10.59
CA SER A 180 3.91 -6.30 -9.44
C SER A 180 3.00 -5.31 -8.72
N ALA A 181 3.19 -4.00 -8.88
CA ALA A 181 2.29 -3.00 -8.29
C ALA A 181 0.87 -3.19 -8.84
N SER A 182 -0.02 -3.75 -8.02
CA SER A 182 -1.34 -4.19 -8.48
C SER A 182 -2.41 -3.43 -7.71
N PRO A 183 -3.15 -2.51 -8.37
CA PRO A 183 -4.34 -1.91 -7.78
C PRO A 183 -5.41 -2.98 -7.61
N LEU A 184 -5.81 -3.22 -6.37
CA LEU A 184 -6.87 -4.15 -6.03
C LEU A 184 -8.08 -3.33 -5.56
N PRO A 185 -9.16 -3.25 -6.36
CA PRO A 185 -10.40 -2.63 -5.93
C PRO A 185 -10.89 -3.30 -4.65
N ALA A 186 -11.33 -2.50 -3.69
CA ALA A 186 -11.80 -3.00 -2.42
C ALA A 186 -13.02 -2.21 -1.94
N TYR A 187 -13.66 -2.73 -0.91
CA TYR A 187 -14.65 -2.03 -0.12
C TYR A 187 -14.33 -2.18 1.36
N VAL A 188 -14.57 -1.13 2.13
CA VAL A 188 -14.37 -1.18 3.58
C VAL A 188 -15.52 -1.98 4.20
N THR A 189 -15.18 -2.99 4.99
CA THR A 189 -16.13 -3.84 5.73
C THR A 189 -16.18 -3.50 7.21
N GLN A 190 -15.09 -2.92 7.73
CA GLN A 190 -15.02 -2.42 9.11
C GLN A 190 -14.12 -1.18 9.15
N LEU A 191 -14.62 -0.13 9.78
CA LEU A 191 -13.83 1.04 10.16
C LEU A 191 -14.32 1.50 11.52
N ASP A 192 -13.42 1.45 12.51
CA ASP A 192 -13.75 1.85 13.88
C ASP A 192 -14.03 3.35 13.96
N GLU A 193 -15.08 3.71 14.71
CA GLU A 193 -15.57 5.09 14.81
C GLU A 193 -14.59 6.01 15.54
N HIS A 194 -13.92 5.47 16.55
CA HIS A 194 -13.00 6.23 17.39
C HIS A 194 -11.55 5.86 17.05
N PRO A 195 -10.65 6.86 17.06
CA PRO A 195 -9.22 6.59 17.00
C PRO A 195 -8.79 5.66 18.14
N TRP A 196 -7.71 4.92 17.90
CA TRP A 196 -7.10 4.08 18.91
C TRP A 196 -6.69 4.90 20.15
N ASP A 197 -6.99 4.34 21.31
CA ASP A 197 -6.68 4.92 22.62
C ASP A 197 -5.18 4.86 22.98
N GLY A 198 -4.37 4.18 22.17
CA GLY A 198 -2.93 3.99 22.40
C GLY A 198 -2.60 2.87 23.38
N HIS A 199 -3.60 2.15 23.89
CA HIS A 199 -3.44 1.16 24.97
C HIS A 199 -4.09 -0.19 24.67
N THR A 200 -5.22 -0.20 23.96
CA THR A 200 -5.99 -1.42 23.68
C THR A 200 -5.24 -2.34 22.72
N MET A 201 -5.24 -3.64 23.02
CA MET A 201 -4.64 -4.71 22.23
C MET A 201 -5.66 -5.83 21.96
N PRO A 202 -5.90 -6.22 20.69
CA PRO A 202 -5.31 -5.66 19.47
C PRO A 202 -5.80 -4.23 19.20
N ALA A 203 -4.97 -3.40 18.55
CA ALA A 203 -5.39 -2.08 18.13
C ALA A 203 -6.53 -2.17 17.10
N PRO A 204 -7.48 -1.21 17.09
CA PRO A 204 -8.52 -1.05 16.07
C PRO A 204 -8.00 -1.24 14.65
N GLN A 205 -8.81 -1.88 13.80
CA GLN A 205 -8.41 -2.26 12.44
C GLN A 205 -9.38 -1.73 11.39
N LEU A 206 -8.83 -1.19 10.31
CA LEU A 206 -9.54 -1.04 9.05
C LEU A 206 -9.57 -2.40 8.38
N LEU A 207 -10.75 -2.98 8.18
CA LEU A 207 -10.92 -4.17 7.36
C LEU A 207 -11.48 -3.78 6.01
N VAL A 208 -10.81 -4.24 4.96
CA VAL A 208 -11.28 -4.11 3.58
C VAL A 208 -11.39 -5.47 2.93
N GLU A 209 -12.37 -5.63 2.05
CA GLU A 209 -12.52 -6.83 1.24
C GLU A 209 -12.26 -6.46 -0.22
N VAL A 210 -11.36 -7.21 -0.85
CA VAL A 210 -10.95 -7.00 -2.23
C VAL A 210 -11.99 -7.63 -3.14
N ASP A 211 -12.49 -6.85 -4.10
CA ASP A 211 -13.37 -7.35 -5.16
C ASP A 211 -12.54 -8.07 -6.23
N ALA A 212 -12.17 -9.31 -5.93
CA ALA A 212 -11.35 -10.16 -6.80
C ALA A 212 -12.16 -11.03 -7.78
N ARG A 213 -13.51 -10.96 -7.74
CA ARG A 213 -14.38 -11.78 -8.57
C ARG A 213 -14.11 -11.52 -10.06
N GLU A 214 -13.92 -12.57 -10.86
CA GLU A 214 -13.73 -12.44 -12.33
C GLU A 214 -14.92 -11.72 -13.01
N GLN A 215 -16.11 -11.78 -12.39
CA GLN A 215 -17.34 -11.09 -12.76
C GLN A 215 -17.80 -10.09 -11.68
N GLY A 216 -16.89 -9.48 -10.90
CA GLY A 216 -17.25 -8.59 -9.79
C GLY A 216 -18.28 -7.53 -10.17
N LEU A 217 -19.02 -7.04 -9.16
CA LEU A 217 -20.08 -6.04 -9.31
C LEU A 217 -19.63 -4.81 -10.13
N VAL A 218 -18.32 -4.55 -10.22
CA VAL A 218 -17.72 -3.38 -10.87
C VAL A 218 -17.33 -3.56 -12.37
N LYS A 219 -17.19 -4.77 -12.92
CA LYS A 219 -17.04 -5.17 -14.36
C LYS A 219 -16.08 -6.35 -14.46
N PRO A 220 -16.18 -7.17 -15.53
CA PRO A 220 -15.15 -8.17 -15.83
C PRO A 220 -13.80 -7.50 -16.07
N ILE A 221 -12.78 -8.03 -15.40
CA ILE A 221 -11.38 -7.61 -15.58
C ILE A 221 -10.99 -7.84 -17.04
N ARG A 222 -10.86 -6.76 -17.84
CA ARG A 222 -10.56 -6.87 -19.28
C ARG A 222 -9.10 -7.21 -19.57
N SER A 223 -8.19 -6.82 -18.69
CA SER A 223 -6.76 -7.12 -18.79
C SER A 223 -6.48 -8.59 -18.46
N ALA A 224 -5.90 -9.33 -19.41
CA ALA A 224 -5.49 -10.72 -19.20
C ALA A 224 -4.48 -10.85 -18.04
N ARG A 225 -3.65 -9.82 -17.82
CA ARG A 225 -2.68 -9.76 -16.72
C ARG A 225 -3.39 -9.62 -15.36
N LEU A 226 -4.33 -8.69 -15.25
CA LEU A 226 -5.11 -8.52 -14.01
C LEU A 226 -6.01 -9.74 -13.75
N ARG A 227 -6.55 -10.39 -14.79
CA ARG A 227 -7.27 -11.68 -14.63
C ARG A 227 -6.37 -12.77 -14.06
N ARG A 228 -5.13 -12.86 -14.55
CA ARG A 228 -4.14 -13.82 -14.04
C ARG A 228 -3.77 -13.54 -12.59
N ILE A 229 -3.58 -12.26 -12.25
CA ILE A 229 -3.34 -11.81 -10.87
C ILE A 229 -4.53 -12.17 -9.97
N ALA A 230 -5.76 -11.81 -10.35
CA ALA A 230 -6.97 -12.13 -9.60
C ALA A 230 -7.14 -13.65 -9.40
N ARG A 231 -6.91 -14.45 -10.45
CA ARG A 231 -6.91 -15.92 -10.33
C ARG A 231 -5.85 -16.44 -9.37
N LYS A 232 -4.62 -15.91 -9.42
CA LYS A 232 -3.56 -16.29 -8.47
C LYS A 232 -3.89 -15.92 -7.02
N LEU A 233 -4.53 -14.78 -6.82
CA LEU A 233 -4.97 -14.32 -5.49
C LEU A 233 -6.10 -15.19 -4.92
N LEU A 234 -7.04 -15.61 -5.76
CA LEU A 234 -8.20 -16.43 -5.35
C LEU A 234 -7.93 -17.94 -5.34
N HIS A 235 -6.96 -18.39 -6.12
CA HIS A 235 -6.63 -19.80 -6.26
C HIS A 235 -5.10 -19.98 -6.20
N PRO A 236 -4.48 -19.75 -5.03
CA PRO A 236 -3.05 -19.98 -4.87
C PRO A 236 -2.71 -21.44 -5.19
N THR A 237 -1.62 -21.64 -5.94
CA THR A 237 -1.08 -22.98 -6.17
C THR A 237 -0.22 -23.41 -4.98
N ARG A 238 0.01 -24.72 -4.82
CA ARG A 238 0.87 -25.24 -3.74
C ARG A 238 2.29 -24.66 -3.75
N ASP A 239 2.78 -24.27 -4.92
CA ASP A 239 4.12 -23.68 -5.11
C ASP A 239 4.16 -22.16 -4.83
N GLU A 240 3.01 -21.51 -4.60
CA GLU A 240 2.87 -20.08 -4.33
C GLU A 240 2.07 -19.84 -3.03
N PRO A 241 2.58 -20.26 -1.85
CA PRO A 241 1.79 -20.35 -0.61
C PRO A 241 1.37 -18.99 -0.02
N GLU A 242 1.98 -17.88 -0.45
CA GLU A 242 1.74 -16.54 0.09
C GLU A 242 1.52 -15.51 -1.04
N PRO A 243 0.46 -15.60 -1.86
CA PRO A 243 0.24 -14.69 -3.00
C PRO A 243 0.11 -13.20 -2.56
N LEU A 244 -0.19 -12.98 -1.28
CA LEU A 244 -0.30 -11.66 -0.65
C LEU A 244 0.98 -11.21 0.06
N GLY A 245 2.00 -12.06 0.17
CA GLY A 245 3.19 -11.89 1.05
C GLY A 245 4.11 -10.71 0.73
N GLY A 246 3.68 -9.76 -0.11
CA GLY A 246 4.35 -8.47 -0.32
C GLY A 246 3.41 -7.26 -0.31
N LEU A 247 2.12 -7.44 -0.03
CA LEU A 247 1.17 -6.34 0.20
C LEU A 247 1.38 -5.66 1.56
N SER A 248 1.97 -6.36 2.53
CA SER A 248 2.25 -5.81 3.85
C SER A 248 3.08 -4.52 3.76
N GLY A 249 2.64 -3.49 4.46
CA GLY A 249 3.17 -2.13 4.38
C GLY A 249 2.63 -1.29 3.22
N GLY A 250 1.77 -1.86 2.37
CA GLY A 250 1.10 -1.14 1.28
C GLY A 250 -0.02 -0.23 1.77
N GLU A 251 -0.58 0.55 0.85
CA GLU A 251 -1.60 1.55 1.17
C GLU A 251 -3.01 1.05 0.86
N VAL A 252 -3.93 1.36 1.76
CA VAL A 252 -5.37 1.41 1.47
C VAL A 252 -5.73 2.86 1.20
N VAL A 253 -6.26 3.15 0.02
CA VAL A 253 -6.56 4.51 -0.44
C VAL A 253 -8.05 4.64 -0.75
N VAL A 254 -8.63 5.78 -0.40
CA VAL A 254 -9.96 6.21 -0.89
C VAL A 254 -9.81 7.31 -1.93
N LEU A 255 -10.67 7.26 -2.94
CA LEU A 255 -10.73 8.28 -3.97
C LEU A 255 -11.92 9.22 -3.70
N GLY A 256 -11.61 10.46 -3.33
CA GLY A 256 -12.59 11.52 -3.17
C GLY A 256 -12.59 12.48 -4.35
N ASN A 257 -13.55 13.40 -4.36
CA ASN A 257 -13.61 14.49 -5.34
C ASN A 257 -12.34 15.37 -5.31
N ASP A 258 -11.73 15.50 -4.13
CA ASP A 258 -10.56 16.36 -3.88
C ASP A 258 -9.21 15.62 -4.07
N GLY A 259 -9.23 14.36 -4.50
CA GLY A 259 -8.04 13.57 -4.81
C GLY A 259 -7.98 12.21 -4.12
N GLU A 260 -6.78 11.65 -4.08
CA GLU A 260 -6.48 10.37 -3.44
C GLU A 260 -6.10 10.56 -1.98
N PHE A 261 -6.63 9.72 -1.09
CA PHE A 261 -6.35 9.81 0.33
C PHE A 261 -5.96 8.46 0.94
N LEU A 262 -4.77 8.40 1.54
CA LEU A 262 -4.33 7.28 2.37
C LEU A 262 -5.26 7.12 3.57
N LEU A 263 -5.82 5.92 3.71
CA LEU A 263 -6.62 5.51 4.85
C LEU A 263 -5.86 4.66 5.85
N GLY A 264 -4.97 3.80 5.38
CA GLY A 264 -4.27 2.90 6.25
C GLY A 264 -3.11 2.15 5.60
N ILE A 265 -2.29 1.57 6.47
CA ILE A 265 -1.14 0.75 6.12
C ILE A 265 -1.50 -0.72 6.33
N ILE A 266 -1.36 -1.52 5.27
CA ILE A 266 -1.71 -2.94 5.28
C ILE A 266 -0.80 -3.70 6.25
N LYS A 267 -1.41 -4.46 7.16
CA LYS A 267 -0.71 -5.40 8.05
C LYS A 267 -0.63 -6.78 7.41
N GLU A 268 -1.80 -7.32 7.09
CA GLU A 268 -1.94 -8.69 6.64
C GLU A 268 -3.17 -8.83 5.73
N GLY A 269 -3.19 -9.93 4.98
CA GLY A 269 -4.35 -10.32 4.21
C GLY A 269 -4.64 -11.79 4.41
N THR A 270 -5.92 -12.14 4.42
CA THR A 270 -6.41 -13.50 4.60
C THR A 270 -7.45 -13.81 3.54
N GLN A 271 -7.39 -15.01 3.00
CA GLN A 271 -8.41 -15.52 2.10
C GLN A 271 -9.54 -16.17 2.92
N LEU A 272 -10.78 -15.75 2.69
CA LEU A 272 -11.98 -16.25 3.38
C LEU A 272 -13.04 -16.63 2.36
N PHE A 273 -13.35 -17.92 2.23
CA PHE A 273 -14.49 -18.44 1.44
C PHE A 273 -14.66 -17.82 0.02
N GLY A 274 -13.56 -17.64 -0.72
CA GLY A 274 -13.59 -17.08 -2.07
C GLY A 274 -13.55 -15.54 -2.15
N SER A 275 -13.42 -14.86 -1.01
CA SER A 275 -13.06 -13.45 -0.93
C SER A 275 -11.71 -13.23 -0.27
N LEU A 276 -11.12 -12.07 -0.52
CA LEU A 276 -9.83 -11.67 0.01
C LEU A 276 -10.05 -10.51 0.98
N ARG A 277 -9.77 -10.71 2.26
CA ARG A 277 -9.86 -9.67 3.30
C ARG A 277 -8.47 -9.17 3.65
N ILE A 278 -8.35 -7.86 3.83
CA ILE A 278 -7.11 -7.19 4.20
C ILE A 278 -7.36 -6.38 5.46
N ALA A 279 -6.47 -6.56 6.43
CA ALA A 279 -6.43 -5.77 7.65
C ALA A 279 -5.35 -4.68 7.51
N ALA A 280 -5.72 -3.45 7.87
CA ALA A 280 -4.85 -2.30 7.84
C ALA A 280 -4.93 -1.51 9.16
N SER A 281 -3.82 -0.91 9.57
CA SER A 281 -3.81 0.15 10.57
C SER A 281 -4.28 1.44 9.94
N CYS A 282 -5.26 2.11 10.55
CA CYS A 282 -5.67 3.41 10.11
C CYS A 282 -4.52 4.42 10.23
N TRP A 283 -4.40 5.30 9.25
CA TRP A 283 -3.27 6.22 9.15
C TRP A 283 -3.28 7.30 10.25
N ASP A 284 -4.45 7.74 10.70
CA ASP A 284 -4.56 8.67 11.83
C ASP A 284 -4.03 8.07 13.14
N ASP A 285 -4.31 6.81 13.42
CA ASP A 285 -3.76 6.08 14.56
C ASP A 285 -2.24 5.91 14.43
N CYS A 286 -1.76 5.60 13.23
CA CYS A 286 -0.32 5.54 12.94
C CYS A 286 0.34 6.88 13.25
N LEU A 287 -0.16 7.97 12.68
CA LEU A 287 0.41 9.30 12.87
C LEU A 287 0.43 9.69 14.35
N ARG A 288 -0.65 9.43 15.10
CA ARG A 288 -0.71 9.67 16.55
C ARG A 288 0.34 8.88 17.32
N ALA A 289 0.50 7.59 17.00
CA ALA A 289 1.50 6.74 17.64
C ALA A 289 2.93 7.26 17.41
N PHE A 290 3.18 7.92 16.29
CA PHE A 290 4.52 8.40 15.90
C PHE A 290 4.74 9.90 16.14
N ALA A 291 3.72 10.65 16.54
CA ALA A 291 3.79 12.10 16.73
C ALA A 291 4.88 12.53 17.74
N ARG A 292 5.26 11.65 18.68
CA ARG A 292 6.34 11.91 19.66
C ARG A 292 7.74 11.59 19.11
N SER A 293 7.84 10.82 18.05
CA SER A 293 9.09 10.33 17.48
C SER A 293 9.53 11.11 16.24
N VAL A 294 8.63 11.88 15.64
CA VAL A 294 8.92 12.82 14.57
C VAL A 294 9.27 14.16 15.22
N PRO A 295 10.41 14.79 14.88
CA PRO A 295 10.73 16.12 15.39
C PRO A 295 9.55 17.06 15.13
N SER A 296 9.05 17.72 16.18
CA SER A 296 7.93 18.65 16.04
C SER A 296 8.32 19.74 15.05
N THR A 297 7.65 19.79 13.90
CA THR A 297 7.54 21.04 13.16
C THR A 297 6.59 21.90 13.99
N ALA A 298 7.16 22.86 14.72
CA ALA A 298 6.45 23.80 15.57
C ALA A 298 5.19 24.40 14.91
#